data_AF-B4FXE7-F1
#
_entry.id   AF-B4FXE7-F1
#
_cell.length_a   1.000
_cell.length_b   1.000
_cell.length_c   1.000
_cell.angle_alpha   90.00
_cell.angle_beta   90.00
_cell.angle_gamma   90.00
#
_symmetry.space_group_name_H-M   'P 1'
#
loop_
_entity.id
_entity.type
_entity.pdbx_description
1 polymer ?
#
loop_
_entity_poly.entity_id
_entity_poly.type
_entity_poly.pdbx_seq_one_letter_code
_entity_poly.pdbx_strand_id
1 'polypeptide(L)'
;MSFVICIARSTPIISPDLLSHASGNSNHVEALRVYLLSKSLSRLKNQFQSGNGVITVDCIEGYPLIRLQLGKHVFLSAGDFYLASRS
;
A
#
# COMPACT_ATOMS: atom_id res chain seq x y z
N MET A 1 -34.22 -3.47 0.69
CA MET A 1 -32.82 -3.88 0.92
C MET A 1 -32.03 -3.57 -0.34
N SER A 2 -31.12 -2.60 -0.31
CA SER A 2 -30.20 -2.32 -1.43
C SER A 2 -28.79 -2.71 -1.03
N PHE A 3 -28.04 -3.32 -1.94
CA PHE A 3 -26.62 -3.62 -1.78
C PHE A 3 -25.87 -3.06 -2.99
N VAL A 4 -24.60 -2.72 -2.79
CA VAL A 4 -23.72 -2.19 -3.84
C VAL A 4 -22.60 -3.19 -4.06
N ILE A 5 -22.49 -3.71 -5.28
CA ILE A 5 -21.36 -4.54 -5.70
C ILE A 5 -20.34 -3.64 -6.39
N CYS A 6 -19.12 -3.57 -5.86
CA CYS A 6 -18.02 -2.82 -6.47
C CYS A 6 -16.98 -3.78 -7.04
N ILE A 7 -16.77 -3.74 -8.36
CA ILE A 7 -15.65 -4.44 -9.00
C ILE A 7 -14.42 -3.54 -8.88
N ALA A 8 -13.52 -3.89 -7.98
CA ALA A 8 -12.29 -3.14 -7.75
C ALA A 8 -11.12 -3.72 -8.55
N ARG A 9 -10.24 -2.84 -9.04
CA ARG A 9 -8.95 -3.27 -9.61
C ARG A 9 -8.08 -3.87 -8.50
N SER A 10 -7.47 -5.00 -8.82
CA SER A 10 -6.50 -5.70 -7.97
C SER A 10 -5.11 -5.05 -8.12
N THR A 11 -5.03 -3.77 -7.75
CA THR A 11 -3.82 -2.96 -7.82
C THR A 11 -3.53 -2.36 -6.44
N PRO A 12 -2.26 -2.33 -6.01
CA PRO A 12 -1.91 -1.76 -4.72
C PRO A 12 -2.22 -0.26 -4.69
N ILE A 13 -2.89 0.19 -3.63
CA ILE A 13 -3.18 1.59 -3.34
C ILE A 13 -2.39 2.02 -2.12
N ILE A 14 -1.83 3.22 -2.19
CA ILE A 14 -1.15 3.88 -1.07
C ILE A 14 -2.14 4.84 -0.40
N SER A 15 -2.20 4.79 0.93
CA SER A 15 -2.98 5.73 1.73
C SER A 15 -2.36 7.14 1.72
N PRO A 16 -3.16 8.22 1.82
CA PRO A 16 -2.64 9.58 2.00
C PRO A 16 -1.80 9.73 3.28
N ASP A 17 -2.07 8.93 4.32
CA ASP A 17 -1.33 8.94 5.58
C ASP A 17 0.16 8.62 5.42
N LEU A 18 0.51 7.90 4.35
CA LEU A 18 1.91 7.57 4.05
C LEU A 18 2.74 8.81 3.77
N LEU A 19 2.15 9.92 3.34
CA LEU A 19 2.88 11.15 3.08
C LEU A 19 3.49 11.73 4.37
N SER A 20 2.76 11.67 5.48
CA SER A 20 3.32 12.05 6.79
C SER A 20 4.42 11.08 7.24
N HIS A 21 4.24 9.79 6.96
CA HIS A 21 5.21 8.73 7.27
C HIS A 21 6.50 8.84 6.43
N ALA A 22 6.40 9.38 5.21
CA ALA A 22 7.52 9.64 4.31
C ALA A 22 8.15 11.03 4.53
N SER A 23 7.96 11.65 5.70
CA SER A 23 8.47 12.98 6.03
C SER A 23 7.99 14.08 5.07
N GLY A 24 6.78 13.95 4.52
CA GLY A 24 6.21 14.91 3.57
C GLY A 24 6.83 14.85 2.17
N ASN A 25 7.68 13.87 1.87
CA ASN A 25 8.38 13.80 0.60
C ASN A 25 7.53 13.08 -0.46
N SER A 26 6.88 13.84 -1.34
CA SER A 26 6.05 13.32 -2.43
C SER A 26 6.83 12.42 -3.39
N ASN A 27 8.12 12.70 -3.63
CA ASN A 27 8.96 11.88 -4.50
C ASN A 27 9.24 10.51 -3.88
N HIS A 28 9.37 10.43 -2.55
CA HIS A 28 9.50 9.15 -1.83
C HIS A 28 8.23 8.31 -1.97
N VAL A 29 7.06 8.95 -1.81
CA VAL A 29 5.76 8.27 -1.97
C VAL A 29 5.58 7.76 -3.39
N GLU A 30 5.98 8.54 -4.41
CA GLU A 30 5.89 8.11 -5.80
C GLU A 30 6.88 6.98 -6.11
N ALA A 31 8.11 7.03 -5.59
CA ALA A 31 9.07 5.94 -5.70
C ALA A 31 8.53 4.64 -5.07
N LEU A 32 7.89 4.73 -3.90
CA LEU A 32 7.20 3.61 -3.26
C LEU A 32 6.03 3.10 -4.11
N ARG A 33 5.29 4.00 -4.75
CA ARG A 33 4.20 3.64 -5.66
C ARG A 33 4.71 2.82 -6.84
N VAL A 34 5.76 3.31 -7.51
CA VAL A 34 6.41 2.61 -8.63
C VAL A 34 6.97 1.26 -8.16
N TYR A 35 7.60 1.22 -6.98
CA TYR A 35 8.12 -0.02 -6.40
C TYR A 35 7.00 -1.06 -6.17
N LEU A 36 5.89 -0.65 -5.56
CA LEU A 36 4.75 -1.55 -5.31
C LEU A 36 4.09 -2.01 -6.62
N LEU A 37 3.93 -1.12 -7.60
CA LEU A 37 3.35 -1.45 -8.90
C LEU A 37 4.26 -2.36 -9.74
N SER A 38 5.58 -2.31 -9.53
CA SER A 38 6.53 -3.20 -10.21
C SER A 38 6.43 -4.65 -9.74
N LYS A 39 5.86 -4.90 -8.55
CA LYS A 39 5.73 -6.24 -7.99
C LYS A 39 4.40 -6.86 -8.37
N SER A 40 4.41 -8.18 -8.57
CA SER A 40 3.17 -8.93 -8.68
C SER A 40 2.40 -8.92 -7.35
N LEU A 41 1.08 -8.86 -7.45
CA LEU A 41 0.19 -8.85 -6.29
C LEU A 41 0.39 -10.09 -5.39
N SER A 42 0.64 -11.26 -6.00
CA SER A 42 0.93 -12.50 -5.28
C SER A 42 2.20 -12.39 -4.43
N ARG A 43 3.28 -11.79 -4.97
CA ARG A 43 4.52 -11.56 -4.21
C ARG A 43 4.30 -10.59 -3.07
N LEU A 44 3.60 -9.49 -3.32
CA LEU A 44 3.24 -8.51 -2.29
C LEU A 44 2.43 -9.17 -1.16
N LYS A 45 1.37 -9.92 -1.52
CA LYS A 45 0.55 -10.65 -0.55
C LYS A 45 1.39 -11.60 0.30
N ASN A 46 2.28 -12.37 -0.32
CA ASN A 46 3.17 -13.29 0.40
C ASN A 46 4.15 -12.55 1.33
N GLN A 47 4.68 -11.39 0.89
CA GLN A 47 5.57 -10.56 1.73
C GLN A 47 4.84 -10.01 2.95
N PHE A 48 3.63 -9.47 2.77
CA PHE A 48 2.82 -8.99 3.88
C PHE A 48 2.42 -10.14 4.81
N GLN A 49 2.08 -11.32 4.29
CA GLN A 49 1.76 -12.48 5.13
C GLN A 49 2.96 -12.95 5.95
N SER A 50 4.13 -13.05 5.32
CA SER A 50 5.38 -13.43 6.01
C SER A 50 5.79 -12.41 7.07
N GLY A 51 5.59 -11.12 6.81
CA GLY A 51 5.88 -10.03 7.73
C GLY A 51 4.76 -9.66 8.69
N ASN A 52 3.78 -10.55 8.92
CA ASN A 52 2.64 -10.34 9.80
C ASN A 52 1.88 -9.01 9.56
N GLY A 53 1.61 -8.72 8.29
CA GLY A 53 0.94 -7.50 7.82
C GLY A 53 1.86 -6.30 7.61
N VAL A 54 3.18 -6.44 7.80
CA VAL A 54 4.15 -5.35 7.63
C VAL A 54 5.27 -5.76 6.67
N ILE A 55 5.65 -4.86 5.77
CA ILE A 55 6.86 -4.99 4.95
C ILE A 55 7.78 -3.81 5.20
N THR A 56 9.08 -4.06 5.05
CA THR A 56 10.09 -3.02 5.16
C THR A 56 10.69 -2.80 3.78
N VAL A 57 10.71 -1.55 3.33
CA VAL A 57 11.28 -1.16 2.04
C VAL A 57 12.56 -0.37 2.32
N ASP A 58 13.69 -0.97 1.97
CA ASP A 58 15.05 -0.46 2.18
C ASP A 58 15.84 -0.30 0.87
N CYS A 59 15.27 -0.74 -0.24
CA CYS A 59 15.94 -0.81 -1.54
C CYS A 59 15.74 0.43 -2.43
N ILE A 60 15.08 1.48 -1.93
CA ILE A 60 14.92 2.73 -2.67
C ILE A 60 16.11 3.63 -2.35
N GLU A 61 17.02 3.74 -3.31
CA GLU A 61 18.22 4.55 -3.18
C GLU A 61 17.88 6.03 -2.95
N GLY A 62 18.61 6.68 -2.03
CA GLY A 62 18.38 8.08 -1.66
C GLY A 62 17.25 8.32 -0.65
N TYR A 63 16.56 7.27 -0.20
CA TYR A 63 15.49 7.39 0.79
C TYR A 63 15.72 6.52 2.03
N PRO A 64 15.22 6.97 3.20
CA PRO A 64 15.31 6.17 4.41
C PRO A 64 14.40 4.94 4.32
N LEU A 65 14.78 3.91 5.07
CA LEU A 65 13.98 2.71 5.27
C LEU A 65 12.57 3.07 5.77
N ILE A 66 11.54 2.52 5.11
CA ILE A 66 10.13 2.74 5.47
C ILE A 66 9.43 1.41 5.76
N ARG A 67 8.62 1.41 6.83
CA ARG A 67 7.77 0.29 7.22
C ARG A 67 6.34 0.52 6.72
N LEU A 68 5.91 -0.31 5.79
CA LEU A 68 4.57 -0.27 5.22
C LEU A 68 3.69 -1.31 5.90
N GLN A 69 2.56 -0.88 6.44
CA GLN A 69 1.57 -1.78 7.04
C GLN A 69 0.37 -1.93 6.11
N LEU A 70 -0.04 -3.18 5.89
CA LEU A 70 -1.25 -3.53 5.15
C LEU A 70 -2.49 -3.02 5.90
N GLY A 71 -3.41 -2.38 5.17
CA GLY A 71 -4.64 -1.81 5.74
C GLY A 71 -4.48 -0.44 6.40
N LYS A 72 -3.24 0.07 6.52
CA LYS A 72 -2.97 1.42 7.01
C LYS A 72 -2.26 2.24 5.95
N HIS A 73 -1.08 1.80 5.53
CA HIS A 73 -0.23 2.50 4.56
C HIS A 73 -0.45 2.03 3.13
N VAL A 74 -0.72 0.72 2.96
CA VAL A 74 -0.89 0.06 1.66
C VAL A 74 -2.12 -0.82 1.70
N PHE A 75 -2.86 -0.84 0.60
CA PHE A 75 -4.02 -1.70 0.36
C PHE A 75 -3.77 -2.51 -0.91
N LEU A 76 -4.10 -3.80 -0.93
CA LEU A 76 -3.83 -4.67 -2.08
C LEU A 76 -4.87 -4.54 -3.19
N SER A 77 -6.05 -4.01 -2.87
CA SER A 77 -7.09 -3.67 -3.83
C SER A 77 -7.73 -2.33 -3.51
N ALA A 78 -8.37 -1.73 -4.52
CA ALA A 78 -9.19 -0.55 -4.28
C ALA A 78 -10.37 -0.84 -3.34
N GLY A 79 -10.89 -2.07 -3.36
CA GLY A 79 -11.98 -2.50 -2.48
C GLY A 79 -11.58 -2.42 -1.02
N ASP A 80 -10.39 -2.91 -0.67
CA ASP A 80 -9.86 -2.86 0.70
C ASP A 80 -9.70 -1.42 1.18
N PHE A 81 -9.18 -0.54 0.31
CA PHE A 81 -9.06 0.89 0.61
C PHE A 81 -10.42 1.53 0.87
N TYR A 82 -11.40 1.30 -0.01
CA TYR A 82 -12.74 1.86 0.14
C TYR A 82 -13.45 1.35 1.40
N LEU A 83 -13.34 0.06 1.71
CA LEU A 83 -13.90 -0.52 2.93
C LEU A 83 -13.31 0.10 4.19
N ALA A 84 -11.98 0.27 4.24
CA ALA A 84 -11.32 0.91 5.36
C ALA A 84 -11.62 2.41 5.47
N SER A 85 -11.87 3.10 4.34
CA SER A 85 -12.22 4.52 4.34
C SER A 85 -13.68 4.82 4.74
N ARG A 86 -14.55 3.79 4.74
CA ARG A 86 -15.98 3.91 5.07
C ARG A 86 -16.33 3.52 6.50
N SER A 87 -15.41 2.92 7.24
CA SER A 87 -15.57 2.55 8.66
C SER A 87 -15.15 3.69 9.57
#